data_AF-A0A3N8DLH9-F1
#
_entry.id   AF-A0A3N8DLH9-F1
#
_cell.length_a   1.000
_cell.length_b   1.000
_cell.length_c   1.000
_cell.angle_alpha   90.00
_cell.angle_beta   90.00
_cell.angle_gamma   90.00
#
_symmetry.space_group_name_H-M   'P 1'
#
loop_
_entity.id
_entity.type
_entity.pdbx_description
1 polymer ?
#
loop_
_entity_poly.entity_id
_entity_poly.type
_entity_poly.pdbx_seq_one_letter_code
_entity_poly.pdbx_strand_id
1 'polypeptide(L)'
;MEDTLTKPADKEADAVEGEVAAALDGAAHGQEPPATERTLDTWRPDDPPAALLAEFVALFNTETRHDAATVSVPLGGADPAAIASYVTRAVRDGVIDDARIAGDRLRLAASRATFWQNPRPWLKAPASGGMPLRYTITNGHRHPVRPPSPAGEIYSRYMPQVGMTFSLRTVDIATHAQLFSDWMNLDRVAHFWDQRGTLDEHAAYLAERLADPHMHPMIGYFDDTPFGYFEFYWAKEDRLAPFYDAHDYDRGLHLLIGDSRFQSAGKLHAWWSGVLHYMFVDEPRTQRLVGEPRVDHVRHIAYMHRLGFYTLKEFDFPHKRAALTVMERETFFDTFRLP
;
A
#
# COMPACT_ATOMS: atom_id res chain seq x y z
N MET A 1 37.97 10.61 -60.45
CA MET A 1 36.86 11.54 -60.67
C MET A 1 35.73 11.06 -59.79
N GLU A 2 35.22 11.75 -58.79
CA GLU A 2 35.49 13.06 -58.19
C GLU A 2 34.89 12.99 -56.79
N ASP A 3 35.44 13.84 -55.94
CA ASP A 3 35.12 14.13 -54.55
C ASP A 3 33.68 14.67 -54.38
N THR A 4 32.94 14.30 -53.33
CA THR A 4 32.16 15.29 -52.55
C THR A 4 31.72 14.76 -51.18
N LEU A 5 32.33 15.34 -50.15
CA LEU A 5 31.80 15.47 -48.80
C LEU A 5 30.50 16.29 -48.79
N THR A 6 29.46 15.79 -48.13
CA THR A 6 28.36 16.61 -47.60
C THR A 6 28.06 16.19 -46.16
N LYS A 7 28.43 17.05 -45.21
CA LYS A 7 27.95 17.01 -43.82
C LYS A 7 26.44 17.27 -43.80
N PRO A 8 25.64 16.55 -43.01
CA PRO A 8 24.36 17.07 -42.54
C PRO A 8 24.61 17.98 -41.33
N ALA A 9 23.98 19.15 -41.37
CA ALA A 9 24.02 20.20 -40.37
C ALA A 9 23.17 19.88 -39.12
N ASP A 10 23.50 20.59 -38.04
CA ASP A 10 22.87 20.69 -36.72
C ASP A 10 21.32 20.80 -36.73
N LYS A 11 20.62 19.69 -36.94
CA LYS A 11 19.15 19.62 -36.79
C LYS A 11 18.68 18.67 -35.68
N GLU A 12 19.56 17.85 -35.12
CA GLU A 12 19.21 16.96 -34.00
C GLU A 12 19.31 17.64 -32.63
N ALA A 13 20.12 18.69 -32.48
CA ALA A 13 20.23 19.43 -31.21
C ALA A 13 18.96 20.26 -30.90
N ASP A 14 18.41 20.95 -31.90
CA ASP A 14 17.17 21.74 -31.76
C ASP A 14 15.92 20.87 -31.53
N ALA A 15 15.92 19.62 -32.00
CA ALA A 15 14.81 18.69 -31.80
C ALA A 15 14.75 18.15 -30.36
N VAL A 16 15.92 17.98 -29.72
CA VAL A 16 16.02 17.52 -28.32
C VAL A 16 15.70 18.65 -27.33
N GLU A 17 16.06 19.90 -27.64
CA GLU A 17 15.66 21.06 -26.82
C GLU A 17 14.14 21.32 -26.87
N GLY A 18 13.49 21.05 -28.02
CA GLY A 18 12.05 21.17 -28.19
C GLY A 18 11.20 20.12 -27.45
N GLU A 19 11.69 18.88 -27.32
CA GLU A 19 10.98 17.81 -26.60
C GLU A 19 11.10 17.94 -25.07
N VAL A 20 12.19 18.52 -24.55
CA VAL A 20 12.35 18.79 -23.11
C VAL A 20 11.47 19.98 -22.68
N ALA A 21 11.27 20.98 -23.54
CA ALA A 21 10.36 22.09 -23.27
C ALA A 21 8.87 21.66 -23.26
N ALA A 22 8.49 20.69 -24.09
CA ALA A 22 7.10 20.20 -24.16
C ALA A 22 6.69 19.30 -22.98
N ALA A 23 7.65 18.75 -22.23
CA ALA A 23 7.39 18.01 -20.99
C ALA A 23 7.13 18.94 -19.77
N LEU A 24 7.30 20.26 -19.92
CA LEU A 24 7.28 21.23 -18.82
C LEU A 24 6.01 22.11 -18.76
N ASP A 25 5.10 22.04 -19.75
CA ASP A 25 4.08 23.09 -19.93
C ASP A 25 2.62 22.59 -19.98
N GLY A 26 2.29 21.56 -19.19
CA GLY A 26 0.97 20.92 -19.22
C GLY A 26 0.30 20.72 -17.86
N ALA A 27 -0.11 21.78 -17.14
CA ALA A 27 -1.25 21.73 -16.22
C ALA A 27 -1.73 23.14 -15.83
N ALA A 28 -3.05 23.34 -15.93
CA ALA A 28 -3.77 24.60 -15.83
C ALA A 28 -3.64 25.33 -14.48
N HIS A 29 -3.74 26.65 -14.56
CA HIS A 29 -3.84 27.60 -13.45
C HIS A 29 -5.02 27.29 -12.50
N GLY A 30 -4.70 26.68 -11.37
CA GLY A 30 -5.43 26.82 -10.10
C GLY A 30 -4.44 27.35 -9.07
N GLN A 31 -4.86 28.27 -8.21
CA GLN A 31 -4.01 28.84 -7.16
C GLN A 31 -3.53 27.71 -6.24
N GLU A 32 -2.24 27.37 -6.31
CA GLU A 32 -1.64 26.24 -5.59
C GLU A 32 -1.90 26.38 -4.07
N PRO A 33 -2.44 25.35 -3.39
CA PRO A 33 -2.41 25.32 -1.93
C PRO A 33 -0.94 25.46 -1.47
N PRO A 34 -0.66 26.10 -0.32
CA PRO A 34 0.72 26.31 0.13
C PRO A 34 1.43 24.95 0.20
N ALA A 35 2.37 24.73 -0.72
CA ALA A 35 3.09 23.47 -0.81
C ALA A 35 3.87 23.26 0.47
N THR A 36 3.64 22.14 1.15
CA THR A 36 4.49 21.69 2.25
C THR A 36 5.88 21.45 1.68
N GLU A 37 6.82 22.33 2.01
CA GLU A 37 8.14 22.37 1.39
C GLU A 37 9.23 22.03 2.40
N ARG A 38 10.21 21.23 1.94
CA ARG A 38 11.44 20.96 2.67
C ARG A 38 12.65 21.30 1.82
N THR A 39 13.66 21.89 2.42
CA THR A 39 14.90 22.30 1.77
C THR A 39 16.03 21.41 2.26
N LEU A 40 16.79 20.82 1.33
CA LEU A 40 18.02 20.08 1.63
C LEU A 40 19.24 20.94 1.26
N ASP A 41 20.32 20.85 2.03
CA ASP A 41 21.54 21.61 1.74
C ASP A 41 22.52 20.85 0.84
N THR A 42 22.27 19.57 0.61
CA THR A 42 23.12 18.70 -0.21
C THR A 42 22.26 17.83 -1.12
N TRP A 43 22.73 17.65 -2.34
CA TRP A 43 22.17 16.74 -3.33
C TRP A 43 23.17 16.56 -4.48
N ARG A 44 23.17 15.39 -5.09
CA ARG A 44 23.92 15.09 -6.31
C ARG A 44 23.02 14.37 -7.31
N PRO A 45 23.18 14.62 -8.62
CA PRO A 45 22.42 13.89 -9.65
C PRO A 45 22.60 12.37 -9.62
N ASP A 46 23.66 11.86 -9.00
CA ASP A 46 23.92 10.42 -8.86
C ASP A 46 23.32 9.82 -7.57
N ASP A 47 22.76 10.65 -6.68
CA ASP A 47 22.09 10.14 -5.49
C ASP A 47 20.90 9.25 -5.90
N PRO A 48 20.61 8.17 -5.15
CA PRO A 48 19.45 7.34 -5.42
C PRO A 48 18.17 8.14 -5.14
N PRO A 49 17.18 8.19 -6.05
CA PRO A 49 15.91 8.89 -5.79
C PRO A 49 15.22 8.46 -4.49
N ALA A 50 15.36 7.19 -4.12
CA ALA A 50 14.83 6.64 -2.88
C ALA A 50 15.30 7.39 -1.60
N ALA A 51 16.42 8.12 -1.64
CA ALA A 51 16.87 8.93 -0.51
C ALA A 51 15.86 10.04 -0.15
N LEU A 52 15.09 10.55 -1.11
CA LEU A 52 14.05 11.56 -0.86
C LEU A 52 12.84 11.01 -0.09
N LEU A 53 12.65 9.69 -0.06
CA LEU A 53 11.47 9.10 0.58
C LEU A 53 11.41 9.42 2.08
N ALA A 54 12.55 9.50 2.77
CA ALA A 54 12.59 9.89 4.19
C ALA A 54 12.07 11.33 4.39
N GLU A 55 12.39 12.23 3.46
CA GLU A 55 11.93 13.61 3.47
C GLU A 55 10.44 13.70 3.22
N PHE A 56 9.93 12.96 2.22
CA PHE A 56 8.50 12.89 1.96
C PHE A 56 7.72 12.22 3.09
N VAL A 57 8.26 11.19 3.76
CA VAL A 57 7.67 10.61 4.97
C VAL A 57 7.51 11.67 6.06
N ALA A 58 8.53 12.49 6.28
CA ALA A 58 8.47 13.55 7.27
C ALA A 58 7.44 14.65 6.94
N LEU A 59 7.07 14.82 5.67
CA LEU A 59 6.06 15.79 5.23
C LEU A 59 4.64 15.18 5.23
N PHE A 60 4.47 14.01 4.63
CA PHE A 60 3.16 13.38 4.45
C PHE A 60 2.66 12.61 5.68
N ASN A 61 3.56 12.07 6.51
CA ASN A 61 3.20 11.28 7.68
C ASN A 61 3.22 12.13 8.97
N THR A 62 2.53 13.27 8.92
CA THR A 62 2.32 14.19 10.06
C THR A 62 0.84 14.26 10.43
N GLU A 63 0.49 14.99 11.50
CA GLU A 63 -0.90 15.26 11.86
C GLU A 63 -1.64 16.11 10.81
N THR A 64 -0.90 16.89 10.01
CA THR A 64 -1.48 17.74 8.96
C THR A 64 -1.54 16.97 7.64
N ARG A 65 -2.72 17.01 6.99
CA ARG A 65 -2.92 16.32 5.72
C ARG A 65 -2.53 17.22 4.56
N HIS A 66 -1.69 16.69 3.69
CA HIS A 66 -1.23 17.36 2.49
C HIS A 66 -1.58 16.54 1.26
N ASP A 67 -2.03 17.23 0.21
CA ASP A 67 -2.33 16.62 -1.09
C ASP A 67 -1.09 16.57 -2.01
N ALA A 68 -0.10 17.44 -1.74
CA ALA A 68 1.21 17.44 -2.39
C ALA A 68 2.28 18.01 -1.44
N ALA A 69 3.53 17.67 -1.71
CA ALA A 69 4.70 18.16 -0.99
C ALA A 69 5.88 18.35 -1.95
N THR A 70 6.80 19.24 -1.61
CA THR A 70 7.96 19.58 -2.43
C THR A 70 9.23 19.45 -1.62
N VAL A 71 10.25 18.80 -2.19
CA VAL A 71 11.63 18.81 -1.66
C VAL A 71 12.51 19.62 -2.61
N SER A 72 13.13 20.67 -2.08
CA SER A 72 13.97 21.60 -2.82
C SER A 72 15.45 21.31 -2.55
N VAL A 73 16.19 20.97 -3.60
CA VAL A 73 17.61 20.59 -3.53
C VAL A 73 18.49 21.58 -4.30
N PRO A 74 19.76 21.80 -3.91
CA PRO A 74 20.65 22.69 -4.65
C PRO A 74 21.06 22.04 -5.98
N LEU A 75 21.11 22.82 -7.06
CA LEU A 75 21.63 22.34 -8.35
C LEU A 75 23.15 22.19 -8.33
N GLY A 76 23.86 23.05 -7.60
CA GLY A 76 25.31 22.96 -7.42
C GLY A 76 26.12 23.03 -8.72
N GLY A 77 25.56 23.59 -9.80
CA GLY A 77 26.18 23.59 -11.13
C GLY A 77 26.19 22.23 -11.83
N ALA A 78 25.33 21.30 -11.39
CA ALA A 78 25.15 20.00 -12.04
C ALA A 78 24.81 20.16 -13.53
N ASP A 79 25.37 19.26 -14.34
CA ASP A 79 25.10 19.18 -15.77
C ASP A 79 23.60 18.93 -16.05
N PRO A 80 22.96 19.69 -16.97
CA PRO A 80 21.55 19.51 -17.32
C PRO A 80 21.16 18.07 -17.68
N ALA A 81 22.02 17.32 -18.38
CA ALA A 81 21.72 15.93 -18.73
C ALA A 81 21.69 15.01 -17.50
N ALA A 82 22.59 15.25 -16.53
CA ALA A 82 22.60 14.54 -15.26
C ALA A 82 21.32 14.82 -14.44
N ILE A 83 20.86 16.07 -14.42
CA ILE A 83 19.60 16.47 -13.77
C ILE A 83 18.41 15.76 -14.42
N ALA A 84 18.30 15.80 -15.75
CA ALA A 84 17.22 15.13 -16.49
C ALA A 84 17.21 13.62 -16.26
N SER A 85 18.38 12.99 -16.22
CA SER A 85 18.53 11.57 -15.87
C SER A 85 18.04 11.28 -14.44
N TYR A 86 18.40 12.11 -13.46
CA TYR A 86 17.91 11.95 -12.09
C TYR A 86 16.38 12.04 -12.02
N VAL A 87 15.79 13.08 -12.62
CA VAL A 87 14.33 13.29 -12.64
C VAL A 87 13.63 12.09 -13.28
N THR A 88 14.14 11.59 -14.39
CA THR A 88 13.61 10.40 -15.06
C THR A 88 13.61 9.17 -14.15
N ARG A 89 14.71 8.92 -13.43
CA ARG A 89 14.78 7.81 -12.47
C ARG A 89 13.81 8.02 -11.30
N ALA A 90 13.70 9.24 -10.79
CA ALA A 90 12.83 9.57 -9.66
C ALA A 90 11.35 9.41 -9.98
N VAL A 91 10.91 9.83 -11.18
CA VAL A 91 9.55 9.58 -11.68
C VAL A 91 9.32 8.09 -11.89
N ARG A 92 10.25 7.38 -12.54
CA ARG A 92 10.12 5.91 -12.75
C ARG A 92 10.08 5.11 -11.45
N ASP A 93 10.78 5.56 -10.43
CA ASP A 93 10.76 4.96 -9.09
C ASP A 93 9.51 5.32 -8.26
N GLY A 94 8.63 6.17 -8.80
CA GLY A 94 7.42 6.65 -8.11
C GLY A 94 7.75 7.47 -6.86
N VAL A 95 8.84 8.23 -6.88
CA VAL A 95 9.26 9.09 -5.76
C VAL A 95 8.70 10.50 -5.93
N ILE A 96 8.60 10.98 -7.17
CA ILE A 96 8.12 12.32 -7.53
C ILE A 96 7.19 12.22 -8.73
N ASP A 97 6.35 13.24 -8.90
CA ASP A 97 5.52 13.43 -10.10
C ASP A 97 6.14 14.42 -11.07
N ASP A 98 6.77 15.47 -10.54
CA ASP A 98 7.27 16.61 -11.32
C ASP A 98 8.55 17.18 -10.71
N ALA A 99 9.34 17.86 -11.53
CA ALA A 99 10.54 18.57 -11.13
C ALA A 99 10.67 19.90 -11.88
N ARG A 100 10.95 20.98 -11.16
CA ARG A 100 11.10 22.33 -11.75
C ARG A 100 12.36 23.01 -11.25
N ILE A 101 13.12 23.63 -12.15
CA ILE A 101 14.23 24.50 -11.79
C ILE A 101 13.67 25.84 -11.31
N ALA A 102 14.10 26.28 -10.13
CA ALA A 102 13.74 27.56 -9.54
C ALA A 102 15.01 28.23 -9.00
N GLY A 103 15.59 29.13 -9.80
CA GLY A 103 16.88 29.76 -9.47
C GLY A 103 18.02 28.75 -9.49
N ASP A 104 18.75 28.64 -8.38
CA ASP A 104 19.86 27.71 -8.18
C ASP A 104 19.42 26.35 -7.59
N ARG A 105 18.11 26.08 -7.56
CA ARG A 105 17.52 24.89 -6.95
C ARG A 105 16.66 24.09 -7.92
N LEU A 106 16.57 22.81 -7.65
CA LEU A 106 15.61 21.88 -8.25
C LEU A 106 14.52 21.59 -7.23
N ARG A 107 13.27 21.92 -7.55
CA ARG A 107 12.09 21.61 -6.75
C ARG A 107 11.49 20.31 -7.23
N LEU A 108 11.43 19.31 -6.37
CA LEU A 108 11.00 17.95 -6.65
C LEU A 108 9.66 17.72 -5.96
N ALA A 109 8.58 17.61 -6.72
CA ALA A 109 7.22 17.57 -6.20
C ALA A 109 6.67 16.14 -6.22
N ALA A 110 6.00 15.73 -5.14
CA ALA A 110 5.25 14.50 -5.07
C ALA A 110 3.82 14.79 -4.59
N SER A 111 2.85 14.19 -5.24
CA SER A 111 1.46 14.12 -4.81
C SER A 111 1.31 13.07 -3.71
N ARG A 112 0.21 13.19 -2.97
CA ARG A 112 -0.22 12.19 -2.01
C ARG A 112 -0.37 10.82 -2.67
N ALA A 113 -0.98 10.77 -3.86
CA ALA A 113 -1.24 9.52 -4.57
C ALA A 113 0.07 8.79 -4.92
N THR A 114 1.08 9.52 -5.39
CA THR A 114 2.40 8.94 -5.71
C THR A 114 3.15 8.50 -4.47
N PHE A 115 3.22 9.35 -3.44
CA PHE A 115 3.94 9.03 -2.22
C PHE A 115 3.35 7.82 -1.47
N TRP A 116 2.04 7.80 -1.23
CA TRP A 116 1.41 6.73 -0.45
C TRP A 116 1.34 5.40 -1.21
N GLN A 117 1.44 5.41 -2.53
CA GLN A 117 1.51 4.16 -3.29
C GLN A 117 2.92 3.57 -3.35
N ASN A 118 3.96 4.32 -2.99
CA ASN A 118 5.32 3.82 -2.96
C ASN A 118 5.50 2.85 -1.78
N PRO A 119 5.82 1.56 -1.99
CA PRO A 119 5.91 0.58 -0.91
C PRO A 119 7.18 0.73 -0.05
N ARG A 120 8.25 1.33 -0.60
CA ARG A 120 9.60 1.30 -0.04
C ARG A 120 9.72 1.88 1.38
N PRO A 121 8.97 2.93 1.79
CA PRO A 121 9.06 3.43 3.16
C PRO A 121 8.43 2.49 4.19
N TRP A 122 7.55 1.58 3.78
CA TRP A 122 6.66 0.84 4.67
C TRP A 122 6.98 -0.64 4.74
N LEU A 123 7.28 -1.26 3.59
CA LEU A 123 7.56 -2.68 3.52
C LEU A 123 8.99 -2.99 3.97
N LYS A 124 9.16 -4.11 4.67
CA LYS A 124 10.44 -4.65 5.16
C LYS A 124 10.95 -5.81 4.31
N ALA A 125 10.14 -6.28 3.37
CA ALA A 125 10.47 -7.24 2.35
C ALA A 125 10.06 -6.69 0.97
N PRO A 126 10.60 -7.23 -0.13
CA PRO A 126 10.11 -6.88 -1.46
C PRO A 126 8.60 -7.09 -1.58
N ALA A 127 7.93 -6.15 -2.23
CA ALA A 127 6.50 -6.25 -2.53
C ALA A 127 6.19 -7.52 -3.34
N SER A 128 5.06 -8.16 -3.03
CA SER A 128 4.49 -9.29 -3.78
C SER A 128 4.41 -9.03 -5.30
N GLY A 129 4.20 -7.77 -5.70
CA GLY A 129 4.15 -7.33 -7.10
C GLY A 129 5.40 -7.61 -7.95
N GLY A 130 6.56 -7.85 -7.33
CA GLY A 130 7.83 -8.04 -8.03
C GLY A 130 8.02 -9.42 -8.68
N MET A 131 7.17 -10.41 -8.36
CA MET A 131 7.28 -11.76 -8.91
C MET A 131 6.81 -11.79 -10.39
N PRO A 132 7.56 -12.45 -11.30
CA PRO A 132 7.13 -12.62 -12.69
C PRO A 132 5.75 -13.27 -12.80
N LEU A 133 4.89 -12.70 -13.64
CA LEU A 133 3.52 -13.19 -13.83
C LEU A 133 3.52 -14.58 -14.47
N ARG A 134 3.07 -15.57 -13.70
CA ARG A 134 2.77 -16.92 -14.16
C ARG A 134 1.39 -17.28 -13.64
N TYR A 135 0.66 -18.11 -14.39
CA TYR A 135 -0.67 -18.57 -13.99
C TYR A 135 -0.64 -20.03 -13.57
N THR A 136 -1.52 -20.38 -12.63
CA THR A 136 -1.84 -21.74 -12.22
C THR A 136 -3.35 -21.92 -12.16
N ILE A 137 -3.80 -23.13 -11.87
CA ILE A 137 -5.21 -23.45 -11.63
C ILE A 137 -5.32 -24.18 -10.29
N THR A 138 -6.11 -23.64 -9.37
CA THR A 138 -6.48 -24.30 -8.12
C THR A 138 -8.00 -24.28 -7.98
N ASN A 139 -8.61 -25.38 -7.52
CA ASN A 139 -10.06 -25.50 -7.33
C ASN A 139 -10.92 -25.04 -8.54
N GLY A 140 -10.40 -25.19 -9.77
CA GLY A 140 -11.09 -24.76 -11.00
C GLY A 140 -10.95 -23.28 -11.36
N HIS A 141 -10.26 -22.48 -10.56
CA HIS A 141 -10.00 -21.06 -10.82
C HIS A 141 -8.60 -20.88 -11.41
N ARG A 142 -8.50 -20.19 -12.55
CA ARG A 142 -7.20 -19.74 -13.09
C ARG A 142 -6.82 -18.42 -12.44
N HIS A 143 -5.64 -18.36 -11.84
CA HIS A 143 -5.14 -17.17 -11.12
C HIS A 143 -3.61 -17.09 -11.20
N PRO A 144 -3.00 -15.92 -10.89
CA PRO A 144 -1.56 -15.80 -10.77
C PRO A 144 -0.98 -16.73 -9.69
N VAL A 145 0.22 -17.26 -9.94
CA VAL A 145 1.03 -17.91 -8.90
C VAL A 145 1.33 -16.88 -7.82
N ARG A 146 0.97 -17.19 -6.57
CA ARG A 146 1.14 -16.28 -5.43
C ARG A 146 2.56 -16.31 -4.89
N PRO A 147 3.14 -15.16 -4.53
CA PRO A 147 4.46 -15.12 -3.91
C PRO A 147 4.40 -15.76 -2.50
N PRO A 148 5.49 -16.38 -2.05
CA PRO A 148 5.56 -16.88 -0.68
C PRO A 148 5.54 -15.72 0.32
N SER A 149 4.89 -15.92 1.47
CA SER A 149 4.89 -14.95 2.55
C SER A 149 6.29 -14.86 3.18
N PRO A 150 6.93 -13.67 3.22
CA PRO A 150 8.17 -13.48 3.98
C PRO A 150 7.93 -13.69 5.48
N ALA A 151 8.95 -14.11 6.22
CA ALA A 151 8.89 -14.25 7.67
C ALA A 151 9.25 -12.94 8.39
N GLY A 152 8.76 -12.76 9.62
CA GLY A 152 9.08 -11.61 10.47
C GLY A 152 8.19 -10.39 10.22
N GLU A 153 8.69 -9.20 10.55
CA GLU A 153 7.99 -7.94 10.30
C GLU A 153 8.02 -7.58 8.82
N ILE A 154 6.83 -7.40 8.21
CA ILE A 154 6.68 -7.22 6.76
C ILE A 154 6.27 -5.79 6.41
N TYR A 155 5.52 -5.14 7.30
CA TYR A 155 5.06 -3.77 7.13
C TYR A 155 5.19 -3.01 8.45
N SER A 156 5.61 -1.75 8.40
CA SER A 156 5.68 -0.88 9.56
C SER A 156 5.41 0.57 9.17
N ARG A 157 4.60 1.26 9.97
CA ARG A 157 4.25 2.67 9.78
C ARG A 157 3.99 3.35 11.12
N TYR A 158 4.68 4.46 11.34
CA TYR A 158 4.37 5.37 12.45
C TYR A 158 3.00 6.03 12.24
N MET A 159 2.17 6.06 13.28
CA MET A 159 0.82 6.60 13.29
C MET A 159 0.77 7.85 14.19
N PRO A 160 1.02 9.06 13.66
CA PRO A 160 1.12 10.29 14.46
C PRO A 160 -0.07 10.52 15.38
N GLN A 161 -1.28 10.25 14.89
CA GLN A 161 -2.54 10.45 15.61
C GLN A 161 -2.69 9.63 16.91
N VAL A 162 -1.87 8.61 17.10
CA VAL A 162 -1.82 7.81 18.34
C VAL A 162 -0.42 7.75 18.95
N GLY A 163 0.58 8.34 18.31
CA GLY A 163 1.96 8.35 18.79
C GLY A 163 2.63 6.97 18.85
N MET A 164 2.17 6.00 18.05
CA MET A 164 2.64 4.61 18.09
C MET A 164 3.01 4.12 16.69
N THR A 165 3.85 3.09 16.60
CA THR A 165 4.17 2.42 15.34
C THR A 165 3.27 1.22 15.13
N PHE A 166 2.47 1.21 14.07
CA PHE A 166 1.72 0.02 13.69
C PHE A 166 2.60 -0.86 12.80
N SER A 167 2.68 -2.16 13.09
CA SER A 167 3.36 -3.12 12.22
C SER A 167 2.58 -4.42 12.05
N LEU A 168 2.87 -5.12 10.95
CA LEU A 168 2.34 -6.45 10.64
C LEU A 168 3.51 -7.41 10.58
N ARG A 169 3.38 -8.54 11.29
CA ARG A 169 4.37 -9.61 11.30
C ARG A 169 3.71 -10.91 10.85
N THR A 170 4.36 -11.64 9.95
CA THR A 170 3.89 -12.98 9.56
C THR A 170 3.86 -13.88 10.78
N VAL A 171 2.84 -14.73 10.87
CA VAL A 171 2.72 -15.67 11.99
C VAL A 171 3.93 -16.62 12.03
N ASP A 172 4.63 -16.60 13.16
CA ASP A 172 5.49 -17.69 13.63
C ASP A 172 4.71 -18.53 14.67
N ILE A 173 4.57 -19.83 14.40
CA ILE A 173 3.80 -20.74 15.26
C ILE A 173 4.46 -20.88 16.64
N ALA A 174 5.79 -20.96 16.71
CA ALA A 174 6.51 -21.16 17.96
C ALA A 174 6.33 -19.97 18.91
N THR A 175 6.20 -18.76 18.37
CA THR A 175 6.02 -17.55 19.18
C THR A 175 4.56 -17.15 19.36
N HIS A 176 3.66 -17.46 18.42
CA HIS A 176 2.30 -16.93 18.42
C HIS A 176 1.19 -17.95 18.71
N ALA A 177 1.45 -19.26 18.68
CA ALA A 177 0.37 -20.25 18.88
C ALA A 177 -0.37 -20.07 20.20
N GLN A 178 0.35 -19.83 21.31
CA GLN A 178 -0.27 -19.59 22.61
C GLN A 178 -1.14 -18.33 22.60
N LEU A 179 -0.60 -17.22 22.10
CA LEU A 179 -1.31 -15.95 22.03
C LEU A 179 -2.59 -16.04 21.19
N PHE A 180 -2.48 -16.65 20.01
CA PHE A 180 -3.61 -16.89 19.12
C PHE A 180 -4.66 -17.79 19.78
N SER A 181 -4.24 -18.85 20.46
CA SER A 181 -5.12 -19.76 21.19
C SER A 181 -5.87 -19.05 22.32
N ASP A 182 -5.19 -18.18 23.07
CA ASP A 182 -5.82 -17.39 24.13
C ASP A 182 -6.89 -16.46 23.54
N TRP A 183 -6.61 -15.81 22.41
CA TRP A 183 -7.55 -14.92 21.75
C TRP A 183 -8.76 -15.64 21.15
N MET A 184 -8.55 -16.78 20.48
CA MET A 184 -9.64 -17.59 19.91
C MET A 184 -10.62 -18.10 20.98
N ASN A 185 -10.12 -18.35 22.19
CA ASN A 185 -10.92 -18.79 23.32
C ASN A 185 -11.64 -17.67 24.09
N LEU A 186 -11.48 -16.40 23.70
CA LEU A 186 -12.28 -15.32 24.27
C LEU A 186 -13.73 -15.43 23.77
N ASP A 187 -14.70 -15.36 24.68
CA ASP A 187 -16.13 -15.53 24.33
C ASP A 187 -16.59 -14.60 23.19
N ARG A 188 -16.10 -13.35 23.20
CA ARG A 188 -16.41 -12.36 22.15
C ARG A 188 -15.84 -12.73 20.77
N VAL A 189 -14.73 -13.45 20.71
CA VAL A 189 -14.08 -13.89 19.47
C VAL A 189 -14.74 -15.19 18.99
N ALA A 190 -14.85 -16.16 19.90
CA ALA A 190 -15.50 -17.44 19.67
C ALA A 190 -16.92 -17.29 19.08
N HIS A 191 -17.68 -16.29 19.52
CA HIS A 191 -19.02 -16.01 18.98
C HIS A 191 -19.05 -15.77 17.46
N PHE A 192 -17.99 -15.20 16.87
CA PHE A 192 -17.91 -14.89 15.44
C PHE A 192 -17.06 -15.87 14.64
N TRP A 193 -16.00 -16.40 15.25
CA TRP A 193 -15.05 -17.29 14.57
C TRP A 193 -15.42 -18.76 14.72
N ASP A 194 -16.10 -19.15 15.80
CA ASP A 194 -16.46 -20.55 16.12
C ASP A 194 -15.24 -21.50 16.11
N GLN A 195 -14.08 -20.99 16.50
CA GLN A 195 -12.81 -21.70 16.59
C GLN A 195 -12.38 -21.85 18.05
N ARG A 196 -13.27 -22.25 18.97
CA ARG A 196 -12.81 -22.63 20.31
C ARG A 196 -12.08 -23.96 20.23
N GLY A 197 -10.94 -24.05 20.89
CA GLY A 197 -10.12 -25.24 20.80
C GLY A 197 -8.92 -25.22 21.73
N THR A 198 -8.17 -26.31 21.64
CA THR A 198 -6.90 -26.54 22.31
C THR A 198 -5.77 -25.80 21.61
N LEU A 199 -4.63 -25.66 22.30
CA LEU A 199 -3.42 -25.08 21.71
C LEU A 199 -2.96 -25.85 20.47
N ASP A 200 -3.03 -27.19 20.50
CA ASP A 200 -2.58 -28.04 19.40
C ASP A 200 -3.46 -27.88 18.15
N GLU A 201 -4.79 -27.79 18.32
CA GLU A 201 -5.72 -27.51 17.22
C GLU A 201 -5.45 -26.14 16.59
N HIS A 202 -5.18 -25.13 17.42
CA HIS A 202 -4.84 -23.79 16.96
C HIS A 202 -3.46 -23.71 16.27
N ALA A 203 -2.45 -24.43 16.78
CA ALA A 203 -1.15 -24.51 16.13
C ALA A 203 -1.26 -25.21 14.76
N ALA A 204 -2.07 -26.27 14.67
CA ALA A 204 -2.35 -26.95 13.41
C ALA A 204 -3.10 -26.04 12.43
N TYR A 205 -4.07 -25.27 12.91
CA TYR A 205 -4.78 -24.28 12.10
C TYR A 205 -3.81 -23.23 11.51
N LEU A 206 -2.92 -22.66 12.33
CA LEU A 206 -1.92 -21.70 11.85
C LEU A 206 -0.97 -22.33 10.82
N ALA A 207 -0.57 -23.59 11.02
CA ALA A 207 0.25 -24.33 10.06
C ALA A 207 -0.46 -24.51 8.71
N GLU A 208 -1.76 -24.85 8.73
CA GLU A 208 -2.57 -24.97 7.53
C GLU A 208 -2.68 -23.63 6.78
N ARG A 209 -2.93 -22.53 7.50
CA ARG A 209 -3.01 -21.18 6.92
C ARG A 209 -1.67 -20.73 6.33
N LEU A 210 -0.54 -21.07 6.95
CA LEU A 210 0.80 -20.76 6.44
C LEU A 210 1.18 -21.59 5.21
N ALA A 211 0.65 -22.82 5.10
CA ALA A 211 0.91 -23.71 3.98
C ALA A 211 0.08 -23.38 2.73
N ASP A 212 -1.01 -22.62 2.89
CA ASP A 212 -1.92 -22.24 1.81
C ASP A 212 -1.47 -20.92 1.13
N PRO A 213 -0.99 -20.94 -0.14
CA PRO A 213 -0.54 -19.72 -0.84
C PRO A 213 -1.64 -18.68 -1.06
N HIS A 214 -2.90 -19.09 -0.93
CA HIS A 214 -4.06 -18.19 -0.96
C HIS A 214 -4.08 -17.25 0.26
N MET A 215 -3.51 -17.67 1.40
CA MET A 215 -3.66 -17.05 2.71
C MET A 215 -2.34 -16.43 3.21
N HIS A 216 -2.44 -15.29 3.91
CA HIS A 216 -1.32 -14.59 4.52
C HIS A 216 -1.69 -14.27 5.98
N PRO A 217 -1.47 -15.22 6.90
CA PRO A 217 -1.78 -15.04 8.31
C PRO A 217 -0.73 -14.14 8.98
N MET A 218 -1.18 -13.07 9.64
CA MET A 218 -0.33 -12.06 10.28
C MET A 218 -0.84 -11.68 11.67
N ILE A 219 0.09 -11.24 12.52
CA ILE A 219 -0.19 -10.60 13.80
C ILE A 219 0.06 -9.10 13.66
N GLY A 220 -0.91 -8.29 14.07
CA GLY A 220 -0.76 -6.85 14.17
C GLY A 220 -0.18 -6.43 15.51
N TYR A 221 0.75 -5.50 15.45
CA TYR A 221 1.42 -4.90 16.58
C TYR A 221 1.21 -3.39 16.62
N PHE A 222 1.15 -2.87 17.83
CA PHE A 222 1.50 -1.47 18.09
C PHE A 222 2.75 -1.45 18.95
N ASP A 223 3.78 -0.81 18.43
CA ASP A 223 5.17 -0.92 18.88
C ASP A 223 5.53 -2.41 19.00
N ASP A 224 5.71 -2.94 20.20
CA ASP A 224 5.99 -4.37 20.43
C ASP A 224 4.84 -5.14 21.10
N THR A 225 3.65 -4.53 21.21
CA THR A 225 2.48 -5.18 21.79
C THR A 225 1.58 -5.79 20.70
N PRO A 226 1.42 -7.12 20.63
CA PRO A 226 0.49 -7.74 19.68
C PRO A 226 -0.95 -7.50 20.13
N PHE A 227 -1.85 -7.23 19.18
CA PHE A 227 -3.24 -6.89 19.51
C PHE A 227 -4.31 -7.61 18.68
N GLY A 228 -3.97 -8.09 17.49
CA GLY A 228 -4.93 -8.71 16.58
C GLY A 228 -4.27 -9.71 15.62
N TYR A 229 -5.10 -10.61 15.12
CA TYR A 229 -4.75 -11.57 14.09
C TYR A 229 -5.53 -11.25 12.80
N PHE A 230 -4.84 -11.33 11.67
CA PHE A 230 -5.34 -10.93 10.35
C PHE A 230 -5.04 -12.03 9.34
N GLU A 231 -6.03 -12.38 8.53
CA GLU A 231 -5.90 -13.30 7.40
C GLU A 231 -6.15 -12.53 6.11
N PHE A 232 -5.08 -12.13 5.43
CA PHE A 232 -5.20 -11.56 4.10
C PHE A 232 -5.30 -12.69 3.08
N TYR A 233 -6.26 -12.59 2.17
CA TYR A 233 -6.52 -13.65 1.20
C TYR A 233 -6.66 -13.10 -0.22
N TRP A 234 -6.37 -13.93 -1.22
CA TRP A 234 -6.60 -13.60 -2.64
C TRP A 234 -8.01 -13.98 -3.08
N ALA A 235 -8.87 -12.99 -3.28
CA ALA A 235 -10.31 -13.22 -3.45
C ALA A 235 -10.68 -14.08 -4.67
N LYS A 236 -9.80 -14.21 -5.68
CA LYS A 236 -10.02 -15.07 -6.86
C LYS A 236 -10.03 -16.57 -6.53
N GLU A 237 -9.32 -16.96 -5.48
CA GLU A 237 -9.18 -18.33 -4.99
C GLU A 237 -10.09 -18.61 -3.79
N ASP A 238 -10.67 -17.58 -3.19
CA ASP A 238 -11.56 -17.69 -2.05
C ASP A 238 -12.96 -18.21 -2.43
N ARG A 239 -13.66 -18.75 -1.43
CA ARG A 239 -15.10 -19.08 -1.52
C ARG A 239 -15.98 -17.89 -1.93
N LEU A 240 -15.48 -16.65 -1.79
CA LEU A 240 -16.14 -15.44 -2.24
C LEU A 240 -16.12 -15.27 -3.77
N ALA A 241 -15.12 -15.82 -4.46
CA ALA A 241 -14.91 -15.62 -5.90
C ALA A 241 -16.16 -15.89 -6.76
N PRO A 242 -16.95 -16.97 -6.55
CA PRO A 242 -18.13 -17.26 -7.37
C PRO A 242 -19.24 -16.21 -7.25
N PHE A 243 -19.20 -15.36 -6.22
CA PHE A 243 -20.24 -14.39 -5.95
C PHE A 243 -19.99 -13.06 -6.63
N TYR A 244 -18.86 -12.81 -7.31
CA TYR A 244 -18.66 -11.58 -8.09
C TYR A 244 -17.61 -11.75 -9.17
N ASP A 245 -17.39 -10.73 -10.01
CA ASP A 245 -16.31 -10.76 -10.99
C ASP A 245 -14.97 -10.45 -10.31
N ALA A 246 -14.44 -11.44 -9.59
CA ALA A 246 -13.17 -11.34 -8.88
C ALA A 246 -12.01 -11.14 -9.86
N HIS A 247 -11.22 -10.09 -9.67
CA HIS A 247 -9.99 -9.90 -10.44
C HIS A 247 -8.82 -10.72 -9.87
N ASP A 248 -7.79 -10.90 -10.69
CA ASP A 248 -6.59 -11.68 -10.37
C ASP A 248 -5.87 -11.25 -9.09
N TYR A 249 -6.00 -9.98 -8.69
CA TYR A 249 -5.31 -9.39 -7.54
C TYR A 249 -6.27 -8.78 -6.52
N ASP A 250 -7.57 -9.06 -6.59
CA ASP A 250 -8.48 -8.63 -5.53
C ASP A 250 -8.09 -9.34 -4.23
N ARG A 251 -8.09 -8.60 -3.12
CA ARG A 251 -7.71 -9.12 -1.81
C ARG A 251 -8.83 -8.93 -0.82
N GLY A 252 -9.00 -9.86 0.10
CA GLY A 252 -9.88 -9.68 1.24
C GLY A 252 -9.17 -9.92 2.56
N LEU A 253 -9.91 -9.71 3.65
CA LEU A 253 -9.40 -9.78 5.00
C LEU A 253 -10.43 -10.40 5.95
N HIS A 254 -9.99 -11.38 6.74
CA HIS A 254 -10.65 -11.73 8.01
C HIS A 254 -9.77 -11.30 9.19
N LEU A 255 -10.37 -10.86 10.28
CA LEU A 255 -9.60 -10.42 11.44
C LEU A 255 -10.31 -10.69 12.77
N LEU A 256 -9.50 -10.78 13.82
CA LEU A 256 -9.94 -10.73 15.20
C LEU A 256 -9.04 -9.79 15.99
N ILE A 257 -9.64 -9.09 16.95
CA ILE A 257 -8.91 -8.22 17.88
C ILE A 257 -8.90 -8.87 19.26
N GLY A 258 -7.75 -9.44 19.61
CA GLY A 258 -7.51 -10.13 20.86
C GLY A 258 -7.39 -9.17 22.05
N ASP A 259 -6.78 -8.00 21.86
CA ASP A 259 -6.63 -6.99 22.90
C ASP A 259 -7.58 -5.80 22.69
N SER A 260 -8.57 -5.65 23.57
CA SER A 260 -9.59 -4.59 23.48
C SER A 260 -9.05 -3.18 23.68
N ARG A 261 -7.85 -3.00 24.24
CA ARG A 261 -7.21 -1.69 24.41
C ARG A 261 -6.86 -1.02 23.08
N PHE A 262 -6.90 -1.77 21.98
CA PHE A 262 -6.64 -1.29 20.61
C PHE A 262 -7.91 -1.13 19.77
N GLN A 263 -9.09 -1.13 20.41
CA GLN A 263 -10.39 -0.89 19.77
C GLN A 263 -10.95 0.52 20.03
N SER A 264 -10.23 1.39 20.74
CA SER A 264 -10.63 2.81 20.85
C SER A 264 -10.67 3.45 19.46
N ALA A 265 -11.56 4.42 19.23
CA ALA A 265 -11.79 4.98 17.90
C ALA A 265 -10.50 5.42 17.18
N GLY A 266 -9.58 6.10 17.88
CA GLY A 266 -8.29 6.53 17.33
C GLY A 266 -7.36 5.36 16.96
N LYS A 267 -7.24 4.35 17.82
CA LYS A 267 -6.39 3.18 17.55
C LYS A 267 -6.98 2.27 16.49
N LEU A 268 -8.28 2.01 16.56
CA LEU A 268 -9.05 1.29 15.55
C LEU A 268 -8.78 1.86 14.17
N HIS A 269 -8.89 3.18 14.07
CA HIS A 269 -8.69 3.88 12.83
C HIS A 269 -7.24 3.84 12.34
N ALA A 270 -6.27 3.99 13.25
CA ALA A 270 -4.85 3.92 12.93
C ALA A 270 -4.44 2.56 12.36
N TRP A 271 -4.79 1.45 13.03
CA TRP A 271 -4.44 0.13 12.51
C TRP A 271 -5.24 -0.23 11.27
N TRP A 272 -6.52 0.16 11.18
CA TRP A 272 -7.34 -0.14 9.99
C TRP A 272 -6.75 0.51 8.73
N SER A 273 -6.37 1.79 8.82
CA SER A 273 -5.66 2.49 7.74
C SER A 273 -4.34 1.80 7.36
N GLY A 274 -3.54 1.39 8.35
CA GLY A 274 -2.30 0.66 8.12
C GLY A 274 -2.51 -0.68 7.42
N VAL A 275 -3.56 -1.42 7.82
CA VAL A 275 -3.93 -2.70 7.23
C VAL A 275 -4.34 -2.55 5.76
N LEU A 276 -5.29 -1.66 5.45
CA LEU A 276 -5.71 -1.43 4.07
C LEU A 276 -4.55 -0.95 3.19
N HIS A 277 -3.73 -0.05 3.74
CA HIS A 277 -2.55 0.47 3.05
C HIS A 277 -1.58 -0.66 2.69
N TYR A 278 -1.24 -1.53 3.66
CA TYR A 278 -0.40 -2.71 3.42
C TYR A 278 -0.94 -3.55 2.26
N MET A 279 -2.24 -3.89 2.27
CA MET A 279 -2.84 -4.74 1.23
C MET A 279 -2.67 -4.17 -0.18
N PHE A 280 -2.75 -2.84 -0.33
CA PHE A 280 -2.58 -2.16 -1.61
C PHE A 280 -1.12 -1.97 -2.06
N VAL A 281 -0.18 -1.73 -1.14
CA VAL A 281 1.23 -1.45 -1.51
C VAL A 281 2.08 -2.71 -1.63
N ASP A 282 1.70 -3.79 -0.95
CA ASP A 282 2.33 -5.10 -1.10
C ASP A 282 2.09 -5.70 -2.48
N GLU A 283 0.89 -5.55 -3.03
CA GLU A 283 0.59 -5.90 -4.43
C GLU A 283 -0.01 -4.70 -5.16
N PRO A 284 0.80 -3.91 -5.89
CA PRO A 284 0.34 -2.70 -6.56
C PRO A 284 -0.71 -2.96 -7.65
N ARG A 285 -0.85 -4.19 -8.14
CA ARG A 285 -1.91 -4.58 -9.09
C ARG A 285 -3.27 -4.75 -8.42
N THR A 286 -3.34 -4.82 -7.08
CA THR A 286 -4.59 -4.88 -6.31
C THR A 286 -5.41 -3.61 -6.56
N GLN A 287 -6.56 -3.76 -7.22
CA GLN A 287 -7.50 -2.66 -7.47
C GLN A 287 -8.64 -2.62 -6.45
N ARG A 288 -9.00 -3.76 -5.85
CA ARG A 288 -10.12 -3.84 -4.91
C ARG A 288 -9.73 -4.60 -3.64
N LEU A 289 -10.15 -4.07 -2.50
CA LEU A 289 -10.23 -4.81 -1.26
C LEU A 289 -11.69 -5.19 -1.01
N VAL A 290 -11.93 -6.46 -0.68
CA VAL A 290 -13.26 -7.01 -0.51
C VAL A 290 -13.50 -7.52 0.91
N GLY A 291 -14.76 -7.57 1.30
CA GLY A 291 -15.19 -8.16 2.56
C GLY A 291 -16.63 -8.64 2.49
N GLU A 292 -16.99 -9.55 3.36
CA GLU A 292 -18.29 -10.22 3.36
C GLU A 292 -18.97 -10.26 4.75
N PRO A 293 -19.11 -9.12 5.45
CA PRO A 293 -19.79 -9.08 6.74
C PRO A 293 -21.24 -9.60 6.63
N ARG A 294 -21.76 -10.14 7.74
CA ARG A 294 -23.19 -10.49 7.82
C ARG A 294 -24.03 -9.22 7.64
N VAL A 295 -25.13 -9.31 6.88
CA VAL A 295 -26.00 -8.15 6.61
C VAL A 295 -26.62 -7.55 7.87
N ASP A 296 -26.82 -8.37 8.90
CA ASP A 296 -27.34 -7.95 10.21
C ASP A 296 -26.32 -7.17 11.06
N HIS A 297 -25.04 -7.14 10.64
CA HIS A 297 -23.99 -6.37 11.29
C HIS A 297 -23.98 -4.90 10.82
N VAL A 298 -25.15 -4.25 10.83
CA VAL A 298 -25.42 -2.92 10.25
C VAL A 298 -24.42 -1.85 10.72
N ARG A 299 -24.02 -1.87 11.99
CA ARG A 299 -23.05 -0.91 12.55
C ARG A 299 -21.66 -1.05 11.92
N HIS A 300 -21.21 -2.29 11.67
CA HIS A 300 -19.91 -2.54 11.04
C HIS A 300 -19.95 -2.16 9.56
N ILE A 301 -21.03 -2.49 8.85
CA ILE A 301 -21.20 -2.09 7.45
C ILE A 301 -21.21 -0.56 7.32
N ALA A 302 -21.97 0.14 8.17
CA ALA A 302 -21.99 1.60 8.18
C ALA A 302 -20.61 2.20 8.52
N TYR A 303 -19.83 1.54 9.39
CA TYR A 303 -18.45 1.93 9.68
C TYR A 303 -17.54 1.75 8.45
N MET A 304 -17.61 0.60 7.76
CA MET A 304 -16.87 0.38 6.51
C MET A 304 -17.23 1.42 5.45
N HIS A 305 -18.51 1.79 5.32
CA HIS A 305 -18.94 2.84 4.38
C HIS A 305 -18.34 4.20 4.69
N ARG A 306 -18.28 4.59 5.97
CA ARG A 306 -17.59 5.84 6.37
C ARG A 306 -16.10 5.83 6.07
N LEU A 307 -15.52 4.65 5.96
CA LEU A 307 -14.12 4.45 5.60
C LEU A 307 -13.91 4.32 4.08
N GLY A 308 -14.94 4.50 3.25
CA GLY A 308 -14.83 4.49 1.78
C GLY A 308 -15.23 3.18 1.10
N PHE A 309 -15.61 2.15 1.86
CA PHE A 309 -16.20 0.96 1.23
C PHE A 309 -17.60 1.27 0.70
N TYR A 310 -18.05 0.53 -0.29
CA TYR A 310 -19.45 0.47 -0.69
C TYR A 310 -19.94 -0.98 -0.68
N THR A 311 -21.24 -1.19 -0.56
CA THR A 311 -21.83 -2.53 -0.71
C THR A 311 -22.15 -2.77 -2.18
N LEU A 312 -21.45 -3.72 -2.81
CA LEU A 312 -21.68 -4.10 -4.19
C LEU A 312 -23.01 -4.85 -4.35
N LYS A 313 -23.27 -5.81 -3.45
CA LYS A 313 -24.54 -6.54 -3.37
C LYS A 313 -24.64 -7.37 -2.09
N GLU A 314 -25.83 -7.91 -1.84
CA GLU A 314 -26.05 -8.97 -0.86
C GLU A 314 -26.15 -10.33 -1.54
N PHE A 315 -25.75 -11.38 -0.83
CA PHE A 315 -25.85 -12.77 -1.29
C PHE A 315 -25.89 -13.73 -0.10
N ASP A 316 -26.22 -14.99 -0.36
CA ASP A 316 -26.33 -16.02 0.68
C ASP A 316 -25.16 -17.01 0.59
N PHE A 317 -24.40 -17.13 1.68
CA PHE A 317 -23.59 -18.31 1.96
C PHE A 317 -24.45 -19.36 2.68
N PRO A 318 -24.04 -20.65 2.70
CA PRO A 318 -24.76 -21.70 3.43
C PRO A 318 -25.03 -21.38 4.91
N HIS A 319 -24.17 -20.59 5.55
CA HIS A 319 -24.20 -20.29 6.98
C HIS A 319 -24.55 -18.82 7.32
N LYS A 320 -24.65 -17.92 6.33
CA LYS A 320 -25.00 -16.50 6.56
C LYS A 320 -25.51 -15.81 5.30
N ARG A 321 -26.35 -14.78 5.48
CA ARG A 321 -26.58 -13.74 4.47
C ARG A 321 -25.49 -12.66 4.60
N ALA A 322 -24.74 -12.43 3.54
CA ALA A 322 -23.57 -11.55 3.51
C ALA A 322 -23.81 -10.30 2.64
N ALA A 323 -23.22 -9.18 3.04
CA ALA A 323 -23.06 -8.00 2.21
C ALA A 323 -21.64 -8.02 1.63
N LEU A 324 -21.50 -8.13 0.30
CA LEU A 324 -20.22 -7.96 -0.38
C LEU A 324 -19.85 -6.48 -0.37
N THR A 325 -18.88 -6.10 0.44
CA THR A 325 -18.32 -4.75 0.52
C THR A 325 -17.03 -4.64 -0.28
N VAL A 326 -16.82 -3.52 -0.96
CA VAL A 326 -15.66 -3.26 -1.80
C VAL A 326 -15.07 -1.89 -1.49
N MET A 327 -13.75 -1.80 -1.41
CA MET A 327 -12.97 -0.56 -1.43
C MET A 327 -12.16 -0.54 -2.72
N GLU A 328 -12.33 0.49 -3.54
CA GLU A 328 -11.48 0.71 -4.71
C GLU A 328 -10.15 1.35 -4.28
N ARG A 329 -9.09 1.01 -5.02
CA ARG A 329 -7.75 1.58 -4.85
C ARG A 329 -7.76 3.11 -4.95
N GLU A 330 -8.42 3.65 -5.97
CA GLU A 330 -8.55 5.10 -6.18
C GLU A 330 -9.24 5.76 -4.99
N THR A 331 -10.33 5.17 -4.49
CA THR A 331 -11.00 5.67 -3.29
C THR A 331 -10.04 5.75 -2.10
N PHE A 332 -9.21 4.73 -1.89
CA PHE A 332 -8.22 4.71 -0.81
C PHE A 332 -7.09 5.74 -0.96
N PHE A 333 -6.52 5.92 -2.14
CA PHE A 333 -5.39 6.86 -2.28
C PHE A 333 -5.84 8.32 -2.45
N ASP A 334 -6.98 8.55 -3.11
CA ASP A 334 -7.42 9.89 -3.49
C ASP A 334 -8.33 10.51 -2.44
N THR A 335 -9.30 9.75 -1.94
CA THR A 335 -10.39 10.28 -1.10
C THR A 335 -10.31 9.87 0.35
N PHE A 336 -9.71 8.70 0.65
CA PHE A 336 -9.59 8.24 2.01
C PHE A 336 -8.70 9.21 2.78
N ARG A 337 -9.37 9.95 3.64
CA ARG A 337 -8.77 10.76 4.66
C ARG A 337 -9.21 10.08 5.94
N LEU A 338 -8.25 9.95 6.85
CA LEU A 338 -8.56 9.66 8.22
C LEU A 338 -9.57 10.72 8.72
N PRO A 339 -10.49 10.52 9.68
CA PRO A 339 -11.21 11.64 10.27
C PRO A 339 -10.26 12.54 11.05
#